data_AF-A0A0U1LUG1-F1
#
_entry.id   AF-A0A0U1LUG1-F1
#
_cell.length_a   1.000
_cell.length_b   1.000
_cell.length_c   1.000
_cell.angle_alpha   90.00
_cell.angle_beta   90.00
_cell.angle_gamma   90.00
#
_symmetry.space_group_name_H-M   'P 1'
#
loop_
_entity.id
_entity.type
_entity.pdbx_description
1 polymer ?
#
loop_
_entity_poly.entity_id
_entity_poly.type
_entity_poly.pdbx_seq_one_letter_code
_entity_poly.pdbx_strand_id
1 'polypeptide(L)'
;MAISELIEAINSVTLTSQLDQADEQQRAQLFQACDKLKALCESPLEKTMSILFSGHQAMAIRLGVDLKLFDALISRSSQSENKVVSVSQMAEDTKADPALVGRILKFLASMSIVKQLSPDTFFPTRLTAAYVSTSPLAAAVIHFTHFHLFLTKLPEYFAQNGWKNPRDIDNTPFQFVMGDKLRYFDYLSSKPYYQNAFNTVMTSSFRRPGKKWVDFFPVEEKLHVQDRSHVLLVDVGGGHGSDLLSFREKFPHLSGKLVLQDLPHVIETANIPSSIEGQGYDFFDEQPVKGAKAYYLRTVLHDWPDAQVVQILARLRDAMDSSSILLIEEKAMPETDLPLMAAVGDMTRMVEDYQFNCGLVPFGSFDIVTWTSANSQGNGAITGVGAATPWNMVRNGNTLVTGRLSGNDVVIAYG
;
A
#
# COMPACT_ATOMS: atom_id res chain seq x y z
N MET A 1 24.76 20.61 23.69
CA MET A 1 23.50 20.62 24.45
C MET A 1 23.57 19.49 25.46
N ALA A 2 23.37 19.79 26.73
CA ALA A 2 23.27 18.78 27.79
C ALA A 2 21.95 17.99 27.67
N ILE A 3 21.87 16.79 28.26
CA ILE A 3 20.65 15.96 28.22
C ILE A 3 19.46 16.71 28.86
N SER A 4 19.69 17.43 29.96
CA SER A 4 18.67 18.24 30.62
C SER A 4 18.11 19.35 29.72
N GLU A 5 18.97 20.05 28.99
CA GLU A 5 18.58 21.08 28.02
C GLU A 5 17.76 20.49 26.88
N LEU A 6 18.10 19.28 26.41
CA LEU A 6 17.33 18.58 25.38
C LEU A 6 15.93 18.20 25.88
N ILE A 7 15.82 17.68 27.12
CA ILE A 7 14.53 17.34 27.74
C ILE A 7 13.65 18.58 27.87
N GLU A 8 14.20 19.68 28.36
CA GLU A 8 13.48 20.95 28.49
C GLU A 8 13.03 21.48 27.13
N ALA A 9 13.90 21.44 26.11
CA ALA A 9 13.56 21.85 24.75
C ALA A 9 12.39 21.03 24.19
N ILE A 10 12.43 19.70 24.29
CA ILE A 10 11.35 18.82 23.82
C ILE A 10 10.04 19.13 24.55
N ASN A 11 10.07 19.20 25.89
CA ASN A 11 8.87 19.46 26.70
C ASN A 11 8.28 20.85 26.40
N SER A 12 9.11 21.87 26.19
CA SER A 12 8.64 23.21 25.87
C SER A 12 7.83 23.25 24.57
N VAL A 13 8.25 22.51 23.55
CA VAL A 13 7.54 22.44 22.26
C VAL A 13 6.15 21.81 22.43
N THR A 14 6.01 20.80 23.30
CA THR A 14 4.70 20.16 23.57
C THR A 14 3.66 21.08 24.22
N LEU A 15 4.11 22.18 24.82
CA LEU A 15 3.26 23.20 25.44
C LEU A 15 2.91 24.35 24.50
N THR A 16 3.47 24.36 23.28
CA THR A 16 3.23 25.39 22.26
C THR A 16 2.38 24.87 21.11
N SER A 17 1.63 25.76 20.44
CA SER A 17 0.91 25.46 19.20
C SER A 17 1.81 25.51 17.95
N GLN A 18 3.13 25.53 18.11
CA GLN A 18 4.06 25.60 16.97
C GLN A 18 3.94 24.40 16.05
N LEU A 19 3.62 23.23 16.61
CA LEU A 19 3.38 22.01 15.82
C LEU A 19 2.11 22.07 14.99
N ASP A 20 1.15 22.94 15.33
CA ASP A 20 -0.08 23.12 14.54
C ASP A 20 0.19 23.87 13.23
N GLN A 21 1.32 24.57 13.12
CA GLN A 21 1.74 25.32 11.95
C GLN A 21 2.74 24.56 11.06
N ALA A 22 3.22 23.39 11.50
CA ALA A 22 4.17 22.60 10.74
C ALA A 22 3.51 22.01 9.48
N ASP A 23 4.17 22.15 8.34
CA ASP A 23 3.74 21.49 7.12
C ASP A 23 3.95 19.96 7.20
N GLU A 24 3.42 19.23 6.23
CA GLU A 24 3.49 17.76 6.23
C GLU A 24 4.93 17.22 6.17
N GLN A 25 5.82 17.91 5.45
CA GLN A 25 7.22 17.52 5.32
C GLN A 25 7.97 17.74 6.63
N GLN A 26 7.80 18.91 7.26
CA GLN A 26 8.35 19.23 8.57
C GLN A 26 7.85 18.24 9.63
N ARG A 27 6.55 17.93 9.62
CA ARG A 27 5.95 16.93 10.52
C ARG A 27 6.59 15.55 10.33
N ALA A 28 6.79 15.11 9.08
CA ALA A 28 7.41 13.82 8.78
C ALA A 28 8.88 13.77 9.23
N GLN A 29 9.64 14.85 8.98
CA GLN A 29 11.03 14.96 9.43
C GLN A 29 11.14 14.96 10.96
N LEU A 30 10.26 15.68 11.65
CA LEU A 30 10.21 15.70 13.11
C LEU A 30 9.87 14.31 13.67
N PHE A 31 8.87 13.64 13.09
CA PHE A 31 8.50 12.29 13.49
C PHE A 31 9.67 11.31 13.33
N GLN A 32 10.40 11.37 12.21
CA GLN A 32 11.59 10.56 11.98
C GLN A 32 12.72 10.86 12.97
N ALA A 33 12.91 12.14 13.35
CA ALA A 33 13.88 12.52 14.36
C ALA A 33 13.51 11.98 15.75
N CYS A 34 12.23 12.03 16.12
CA CYS A 34 11.70 11.44 17.35
C CYS A 34 11.90 9.92 17.38
N ASP A 35 11.67 9.22 16.28
CA ASP A 35 11.89 7.78 16.20
C ASP A 35 13.37 7.41 16.40
N LYS A 36 14.29 8.19 15.80
CA LYS A 36 15.74 8.00 16.02
C LYS A 36 16.12 8.23 17.48
N LEU A 37 15.60 9.29 18.10
CA LEU A 37 15.85 9.59 19.51
C LEU A 37 15.29 8.48 20.40
N LYS A 38 14.05 8.04 20.15
CA LYS A 38 13.43 6.94 20.88
C LYS A 38 14.25 5.66 20.76
N ALA A 39 14.70 5.30 19.56
CA ALA A 39 15.51 4.11 19.33
C ALA A 39 16.84 4.10 20.10
N LEU A 40 17.41 5.27 20.39
CA LEU A 40 18.63 5.40 21.20
C LEU A 40 18.37 5.32 22.71
N CYS A 41 17.19 5.74 23.16
CA CYS A 41 16.83 5.79 24.57
C CYS A 41 16.12 4.52 25.07
N GLU A 42 15.42 3.81 24.19
CA GLU A 42 14.59 2.66 24.53
C GLU A 42 15.47 1.45 24.93
N SER A 43 15.30 0.97 26.16
CA SER A 43 16.01 -0.22 26.62
C SER A 43 15.52 -1.48 25.89
N PRO A 44 16.32 -2.57 25.86
CA PRO A 44 15.88 -3.83 25.24
C PRO A 44 14.58 -4.36 25.82
N LEU A 45 14.35 -4.20 27.13
CA LEU A 45 13.12 -4.61 27.79
C LEU A 45 11.92 -3.78 27.32
N GLU A 46 12.05 -2.45 27.30
CA GLU A 46 10.99 -1.55 26.85
C GLU A 46 10.65 -1.79 25.38
N LYS A 47 11.67 -1.96 24.53
CA LYS A 47 11.48 -2.28 23.12
C LYS A 47 10.67 -3.56 22.93
N THR A 48 11.09 -4.61 23.64
CA THR A 48 10.47 -5.93 23.56
C THR A 48 9.02 -5.86 24.01
N MET A 49 8.74 -5.24 25.16
CA MET A 49 7.37 -5.11 25.67
C MET A 49 6.50 -4.24 24.76
N SER A 50 7.05 -3.17 24.19
CA SER A 50 6.33 -2.34 23.22
C SER A 50 5.89 -3.14 21.99
N ILE A 51 6.77 -3.99 21.45
CA ILE A 51 6.45 -4.85 20.30
C ILE A 51 5.43 -5.93 20.69
N LEU A 52 5.64 -6.65 21.80
CA LEU A 52 4.73 -7.72 22.24
C LEU A 52 3.32 -7.20 22.54
N PHE A 53 3.21 -6.00 23.12
CA PHE A 53 1.92 -5.40 23.46
C PHE A 53 1.27 -4.62 22.31
N SER A 54 1.97 -4.40 21.18
CA SER A 54 1.38 -3.77 19.99
C SER A 54 0.12 -4.50 19.48
N GLY A 55 0.08 -5.84 19.61
CA GLY A 55 -1.11 -6.63 19.28
C GLY A 55 -2.32 -6.26 20.14
N HIS A 56 -2.12 -5.97 21.42
CA HIS A 56 -3.19 -5.55 22.33
C HIS A 56 -3.73 -4.17 21.96
N GLN A 57 -2.83 -3.25 21.55
CA GLN A 57 -3.20 -1.93 21.07
C GLN A 57 -4.10 -2.02 19.83
N ALA A 58 -3.72 -2.85 18.85
CA ALA A 58 -4.53 -3.09 17.65
C ALA A 58 -5.90 -3.70 17.99
N MET A 59 -5.95 -4.67 18.91
CA MET A 59 -7.22 -5.27 19.36
C MET A 59 -8.12 -4.27 20.10
N ALA A 60 -7.56 -3.37 20.90
CA ALA A 60 -8.35 -2.34 21.59
C ALA A 60 -9.07 -1.42 20.60
N ILE A 61 -8.37 -1.01 19.52
CA ILE A 61 -8.99 -0.23 18.44
C ILE A 61 -10.05 -1.07 17.73
N ARG A 62 -9.74 -2.34 17.42
CA ARG A 62 -10.69 -3.24 16.75
C ARG A 62 -11.99 -3.43 17.55
N LEU A 63 -11.89 -3.64 18.85
CA LEU A 63 -13.06 -3.72 19.73
C LEU A 63 -13.87 -2.42 19.72
N GLY A 64 -13.18 -1.26 19.70
CA GLY A 64 -13.83 0.05 19.56
C GLY A 64 -14.58 0.22 18.24
N VAL A 65 -14.02 -0.27 17.13
CA VAL A 65 -14.66 -0.28 15.81
C VAL A 65 -15.89 -1.19 15.82
N ASP A 66 -15.75 -2.43 16.30
CA ASP A 66 -16.82 -3.44 16.25
C ASP A 66 -18.00 -3.08 17.15
N LEU A 67 -17.74 -2.51 18.33
CA LEU A 67 -18.78 -1.97 19.20
C LEU A 67 -19.31 -0.61 18.75
N LYS A 68 -18.76 0.01 17.71
CA LYS A 68 -19.12 1.36 17.24
C LYS A 68 -18.96 2.44 18.33
N LEU A 69 -17.95 2.29 19.19
CA LEU A 69 -17.67 3.24 20.27
C LEU A 69 -17.23 4.61 19.72
N PHE A 70 -16.49 4.63 18.61
CA PHE A 70 -16.05 5.88 17.99
C PHE A 70 -17.23 6.67 17.43
N ASP A 71 -18.15 6.01 16.73
CA ASP A 71 -19.38 6.60 16.21
C ASP A 71 -20.26 7.16 17.34
N ALA A 72 -20.48 6.37 18.41
CA ALA A 72 -21.26 6.79 19.58
C ALA A 72 -20.63 8.01 20.26
N LEU A 73 -19.30 7.97 20.50
CA LEU A 73 -18.59 9.07 21.14
C LEU A 73 -18.68 10.36 20.33
N ILE A 74 -18.46 10.30 19.01
CA ILE A 74 -18.55 11.48 18.13
C ILE A 74 -20.00 12.02 18.11
N SER A 75 -20.99 11.14 17.92
CA SER A 75 -22.40 11.54 17.88
C SER A 75 -22.84 12.23 19.17
N ARG A 76 -22.60 11.62 20.33
CA ARG A 76 -22.95 12.20 21.64
C ARG A 76 -22.17 13.47 21.95
N SER A 77 -20.87 13.51 21.60
CA SER A 77 -20.06 14.71 21.84
C SER A 77 -20.54 15.92 21.04
N SER A 78 -21.08 15.72 19.83
CA SER A 78 -21.66 16.83 19.04
C SER A 78 -22.97 17.39 19.62
N GLN A 79 -23.65 16.63 20.46
CA GLN A 79 -24.91 17.01 21.11
C GLN A 79 -24.70 17.60 22.51
N SER A 80 -23.48 17.54 23.04
CA SER A 80 -23.13 17.99 24.39
C SER A 80 -22.36 19.31 24.35
N GLU A 81 -22.76 20.29 25.16
CA GLU A 81 -22.10 21.61 25.22
C GLU A 81 -20.61 21.52 25.58
N ASN A 82 -20.24 20.57 26.45
CA ASN A 82 -18.86 20.35 26.87
C ASN A 82 -18.14 19.24 26.07
N LYS A 83 -18.84 18.60 25.12
CA LYS A 83 -18.38 17.46 24.31
C LYS A 83 -17.92 16.24 25.12
N VAL A 84 -18.28 16.17 26.39
CA VAL A 84 -17.96 15.05 27.29
C VAL A 84 -19.08 14.01 27.22
N VAL A 85 -18.70 12.72 27.21
CA VAL A 85 -19.63 11.59 27.11
C VAL A 85 -19.31 10.56 28.21
N SER A 86 -20.33 10.05 28.88
CA SER A 86 -20.17 9.05 29.94
C SER A 86 -20.13 7.62 29.42
N VAL A 87 -19.54 6.70 30.21
CA VAL A 87 -19.56 5.25 29.93
C VAL A 87 -20.99 4.72 29.80
N SER A 88 -21.92 5.17 30.66
CA SER A 88 -23.32 4.73 30.62
C SER A 88 -23.99 5.10 29.30
N GLN A 89 -23.79 6.33 28.81
CA GLN A 89 -24.34 6.80 27.53
C GLN A 89 -23.81 5.96 26.36
N MET A 90 -22.51 5.67 26.34
CA MET A 90 -21.92 4.82 25.29
C MET A 90 -22.40 3.36 25.39
N ALA A 91 -22.56 2.83 26.60
CA ALA A 91 -23.09 1.49 26.81
C ALA A 91 -24.55 1.37 26.32
N GLU A 92 -25.37 2.40 26.55
CA GLU A 92 -26.75 2.49 26.02
C GLU A 92 -26.78 2.46 24.49
N ASP A 93 -25.94 3.27 23.83
CA ASP A 93 -25.89 3.36 22.36
C ASP A 93 -25.41 2.05 21.71
N THR A 94 -24.43 1.40 22.33
CA THR A 94 -23.79 0.18 21.80
C THR A 94 -24.48 -1.10 22.28
N LYS A 95 -25.40 -1.01 23.24
CA LYS A 95 -26.04 -2.14 23.93
C LYS A 95 -25.04 -3.12 24.56
N ALA A 96 -23.87 -2.61 24.95
CA ALA A 96 -22.79 -3.40 25.54
C ALA A 96 -22.77 -3.27 27.07
N ASP A 97 -22.08 -4.18 27.73
CA ASP A 97 -21.85 -4.11 29.17
C ASP A 97 -21.03 -2.86 29.54
N PRO A 98 -21.48 -2.01 30.48
CA PRO A 98 -20.76 -0.78 30.85
C PRO A 98 -19.34 -1.03 31.36
N ALA A 99 -19.07 -2.13 32.05
CA ALA A 99 -17.72 -2.43 32.53
C ALA A 99 -16.79 -2.79 31.37
N LEU A 100 -17.28 -3.52 30.36
CA LEU A 100 -16.53 -3.77 29.13
C LEU A 100 -16.24 -2.47 28.37
N VAL A 101 -17.25 -1.61 28.18
CA VAL A 101 -17.09 -0.30 27.50
C VAL A 101 -16.05 0.54 28.23
N GLY A 102 -16.15 0.67 29.55
CA GLY A 102 -15.18 1.39 30.37
C GLY A 102 -13.77 0.82 30.26
N ARG A 103 -13.60 -0.50 30.20
CA ARG A 103 -12.28 -1.14 30.01
C ARG A 103 -11.66 -0.81 28.67
N ILE A 104 -12.42 -0.86 27.58
CA ILE A 104 -11.94 -0.54 26.23
C ILE A 104 -11.58 0.95 26.15
N LEU A 105 -12.44 1.84 26.64
CA LEU A 105 -12.19 3.28 26.61
C LEU A 105 -10.97 3.70 27.42
N LYS A 106 -10.73 3.09 28.59
CA LYS A 106 -9.51 3.33 29.37
C LYS A 106 -8.26 2.92 28.60
N PHE A 107 -8.31 1.80 27.87
CA PHE A 107 -7.21 1.39 26.99
C PHE A 107 -7.02 2.42 25.86
N LEU A 108 -8.08 2.79 25.14
CA LEU A 108 -8.03 3.79 24.08
C LEU A 108 -7.52 5.16 24.59
N ALA A 109 -7.86 5.53 25.83
CA ALA A 109 -7.37 6.74 26.47
C ALA A 109 -5.86 6.69 26.76
N SER A 110 -5.34 5.54 27.17
CA SER A 110 -3.88 5.36 27.37
C SER A 110 -3.08 5.50 26.07
N MET A 111 -3.73 5.34 24.91
CA MET A 111 -3.15 5.54 23.58
C MET A 111 -3.44 6.93 23.00
N SER A 112 -4.03 7.85 23.77
CA SER A 112 -4.43 9.19 23.32
C SER A 112 -5.44 9.22 22.14
N ILE A 113 -6.11 8.10 21.86
CA ILE A 113 -7.16 8.02 20.83
C ILE A 113 -8.45 8.69 21.31
N VAL A 114 -8.70 8.62 22.62
CA VAL A 114 -9.70 9.40 23.35
C VAL A 114 -9.01 10.04 24.56
N LYS A 115 -9.64 11.02 25.19
CA LYS A 115 -9.13 11.63 26.43
C LYS A 115 -10.07 11.29 27.58
N GLN A 116 -9.53 10.70 28.65
CA GLN A 116 -10.29 10.48 29.87
C GLN A 116 -10.22 11.72 30.77
N LEU A 117 -11.38 12.21 31.24
CA LEU A 117 -11.47 13.40 32.10
C LEU A 117 -11.80 13.04 33.55
N SER A 118 -12.60 11.99 33.74
CA SER A 118 -12.92 11.41 35.05
C SER A 118 -13.00 9.88 34.93
N PRO A 119 -13.19 9.12 36.03
CA PRO A 119 -13.27 7.66 35.98
C PRO A 119 -14.22 7.10 34.91
N ASP A 120 -15.33 7.80 34.64
CA ASP A 120 -16.39 7.35 33.74
C ASP A 120 -16.73 8.35 32.61
N THR A 121 -15.90 9.36 32.38
CA THR A 121 -16.15 10.34 31.30
C THR A 121 -14.98 10.51 30.34
N PHE A 122 -15.32 10.60 29.06
CA PHE A 122 -14.39 10.62 27.95
C PHE A 122 -14.71 11.75 26.97
N PHE A 123 -13.69 12.19 26.25
CA PHE A 123 -13.73 13.27 25.28
C PHE A 123 -13.02 12.82 23.99
N PRO A 124 -13.59 13.09 22.80
CA PRO A 124 -12.96 12.71 21.54
C PRO A 124 -11.69 13.54 21.26
N THR A 125 -10.61 12.90 20.82
CA THR A 125 -9.44 13.60 20.29
C THR A 125 -9.52 13.69 18.76
N ARG A 126 -8.55 14.35 18.13
CA ARG A 126 -8.40 14.35 16.66
C ARG A 126 -8.37 12.93 16.07
N LEU A 127 -7.85 11.95 16.82
CA LEU A 127 -7.73 10.57 16.36
C LEU A 127 -9.03 9.77 16.48
N THR A 128 -9.97 10.19 17.34
CA THR A 128 -11.25 9.46 17.51
C THR A 128 -12.02 9.37 16.18
N ALA A 129 -12.08 10.48 15.43
CA ALA A 129 -12.77 10.54 14.15
C ALA A 129 -12.10 9.67 13.06
N ALA A 130 -10.83 9.28 13.24
CA ALA A 130 -10.14 8.42 12.29
C ALA A 130 -10.72 7.00 12.26
N TYR A 131 -11.41 6.55 13.32
CA TYR A 131 -11.86 5.16 13.46
C TYR A 131 -13.38 4.99 13.50
N VAL A 132 -14.15 6.02 13.12
CA VAL A 132 -15.61 5.88 12.93
C VAL A 132 -15.92 4.90 11.80
N SER A 133 -17.09 4.27 11.83
CA SER A 133 -17.47 3.21 10.89
C SER A 133 -17.44 3.60 9.41
N THR A 134 -17.59 4.90 9.09
CA THR A 134 -17.51 5.44 7.73
C THR A 134 -16.07 5.72 7.26
N SER A 135 -15.08 5.64 8.15
CA SER A 135 -13.68 5.89 7.83
C SER A 135 -13.03 4.66 7.18
N PRO A 136 -12.27 4.81 6.08
CA PRO A 136 -11.46 3.72 5.51
C PRO A 136 -10.43 3.14 6.49
N LEU A 137 -10.00 3.92 7.50
CA LEU A 137 -9.08 3.42 8.53
C LEU A 137 -9.75 2.42 9.48
N ALA A 138 -11.07 2.51 9.69
CA ALA A 138 -11.79 1.47 10.44
C ALA A 138 -11.75 0.13 9.67
N ALA A 139 -11.94 0.17 8.35
CA ALA A 139 -11.75 -1.02 7.49
C ALA A 139 -10.31 -1.54 7.53
N ALA A 140 -9.31 -0.65 7.56
CA ALA A 140 -7.91 -1.04 7.72
C ALA A 140 -7.66 -1.77 9.05
N VAL A 141 -8.21 -1.25 10.16
CA VAL A 141 -8.16 -1.94 11.46
C VAL A 141 -8.76 -3.32 11.33
N ILE A 142 -9.94 -3.46 10.73
CA ILE A 142 -10.62 -4.75 10.57
C ILE A 142 -9.75 -5.75 9.77
N HIS A 143 -9.26 -5.32 8.62
CA HIS A 143 -8.46 -6.14 7.71
C HIS A 143 -7.15 -6.58 8.36
N PHE A 144 -6.33 -5.65 8.85
CA PHE A 144 -5.00 -5.98 9.39
C PHE A 144 -5.07 -6.80 10.68
N THR A 145 -6.06 -6.55 11.54
CA THR A 145 -6.25 -7.34 12.75
C THR A 145 -6.77 -8.76 12.47
N HIS A 146 -7.44 -8.98 11.33
CA HIS A 146 -7.84 -10.31 10.93
C HIS A 146 -6.64 -11.23 10.70
N PHE A 147 -5.53 -10.71 10.13
CA PHE A 147 -4.32 -11.49 9.87
C PHE A 147 -3.65 -12.05 11.11
N HIS A 148 -3.89 -11.47 12.29
CA HIS A 148 -3.33 -12.00 13.53
C HIS A 148 -3.72 -13.47 13.75
N LEU A 149 -4.86 -13.92 13.20
CA LEU A 149 -5.25 -15.33 13.18
C LEU A 149 -4.17 -16.24 12.57
N PHE A 150 -3.54 -15.78 11.49
CA PHE A 150 -2.53 -16.53 10.75
C PHE A 150 -1.11 -16.27 11.28
N LEU A 151 -0.80 -15.01 11.61
CA LEU A 151 0.53 -14.61 12.09
C LEU A 151 0.94 -15.35 13.38
N THR A 152 -0.01 -15.58 14.28
CA THR A 152 0.24 -16.30 15.53
C THR A 152 0.63 -17.77 15.33
N LYS A 153 0.41 -18.32 14.13
CA LYS A 153 0.73 -19.70 13.76
C LYS A 153 2.03 -19.86 12.97
N LEU A 154 2.67 -18.75 12.59
CA LEU A 154 3.94 -18.78 11.86
C LEU A 154 5.05 -19.60 12.55
N PRO A 155 5.30 -19.49 13.88
CA PRO A 155 6.35 -20.29 14.51
C PRO A 155 6.10 -21.79 14.39
N GLU A 156 4.85 -22.22 14.55
CA GLU A 156 4.44 -23.62 14.43
C GLU A 156 4.58 -24.12 12.99
N TYR A 157 4.10 -23.33 12.02
CA TYR A 157 4.21 -23.63 10.59
C TYR A 157 5.68 -23.81 10.17
N PHE A 158 6.55 -22.86 10.49
CA PHE A 158 7.95 -22.92 10.06
C PHE A 158 8.71 -24.06 10.76
N ALA A 159 8.43 -24.32 12.03
CA ALA A 159 9.03 -25.47 12.72
C ALA A 159 8.68 -26.80 12.04
N GLN A 160 7.43 -26.98 11.60
CA GLN A 160 6.99 -28.20 10.91
C GLN A 160 7.52 -28.30 9.47
N ASN A 161 7.75 -27.16 8.80
CA ASN A 161 8.22 -27.12 7.41
C ASN A 161 9.75 -26.93 7.28
N GLY A 162 10.50 -27.10 8.39
CA GLY A 162 11.96 -27.07 8.39
C GLY A 162 12.55 -25.68 8.11
N TRP A 163 11.86 -24.61 8.52
CA TRP A 163 12.30 -23.20 8.39
C TRP A 163 12.59 -22.79 6.94
N LYS A 164 11.81 -23.33 6.00
CA LYS A 164 11.90 -22.98 4.58
C LYS A 164 10.83 -21.93 4.26
N ASN A 165 11.18 -21.01 3.37
CA ASN A 165 10.19 -20.15 2.74
C ASN A 165 9.16 -21.05 2.02
N PRO A 166 7.83 -20.86 2.22
CA PRO A 166 6.81 -21.54 1.40
C PRO A 166 7.17 -21.43 -0.09
N ARG A 167 6.83 -22.45 -0.88
CA ARG A 167 7.00 -22.45 -2.34
C ARG A 167 5.83 -23.01 -3.12
N ASP A 168 4.80 -23.40 -2.41
CA ASP A 168 3.65 -24.10 -2.95
C ASP A 168 2.41 -23.31 -2.54
N ILE A 169 1.63 -22.89 -3.54
CA ILE A 169 0.39 -22.15 -3.36
C ILE A 169 -0.67 -22.97 -2.59
N ASP A 170 -0.57 -24.31 -2.63
CA ASP A 170 -1.42 -25.22 -1.86
C ASP A 170 -0.92 -25.42 -0.42
N ASN A 171 0.26 -24.90 -0.06
CA ASN A 171 0.88 -25.10 1.26
C ASN A 171 1.53 -23.80 1.79
N THR A 172 0.69 -22.81 2.08
CA THR A 172 1.10 -21.56 2.74
C THR A 172 0.70 -21.57 4.23
N PRO A 173 1.18 -20.61 5.05
CA PRO A 173 0.70 -20.44 6.41
C PRO A 173 -0.81 -20.26 6.53
N PHE A 174 -1.48 -19.69 5.52
CA PHE A 174 -2.94 -19.60 5.52
C PHE A 174 -3.60 -20.99 5.49
N GLN A 175 -3.23 -21.87 4.56
CA GLN A 175 -3.79 -23.23 4.51
C GLN A 175 -3.47 -24.04 5.77
N PHE A 176 -2.30 -23.81 6.37
CA PHE A 176 -1.94 -24.44 7.65
C PHE A 176 -2.93 -24.12 8.77
N VAL A 177 -3.49 -22.91 8.80
CA VAL A 177 -4.46 -22.50 9.82
C VAL A 177 -5.90 -22.88 9.45
N MET A 178 -6.28 -22.72 8.19
CA MET A 178 -7.67 -22.92 7.76
C MET A 178 -8.04 -24.39 7.58
N GLY A 179 -7.06 -25.26 7.28
CA GLY A 179 -7.25 -26.70 7.22
C GLY A 179 -8.10 -27.14 6.03
N ASP A 180 -7.56 -27.05 4.83
CA ASP A 180 -8.12 -27.48 3.54
C ASP A 180 -7.23 -26.90 2.42
N LYS A 181 -7.50 -27.24 1.16
CA LYS A 181 -6.88 -26.57 0.00
C LYS A 181 -7.62 -25.27 -0.39
N LEU A 182 -8.26 -24.61 0.58
CA LEU A 182 -9.01 -23.38 0.32
C LEU A 182 -8.03 -22.26 -0.04
N ARG A 183 -8.39 -21.46 -1.04
CA ARG A 183 -7.63 -20.25 -1.38
C ARG A 183 -8.05 -19.09 -0.47
N TYR A 184 -7.13 -18.18 -0.21
CA TYR A 184 -7.40 -17.02 0.64
C TYR A 184 -8.60 -16.20 0.15
N PHE A 185 -8.69 -15.96 -1.16
CA PHE A 185 -9.80 -15.21 -1.75
C PHE A 185 -11.14 -15.96 -1.70
N ASP A 186 -11.13 -17.28 -1.87
CA ASP A 186 -12.33 -18.10 -1.71
C ASP A 186 -12.85 -18.02 -0.26
N TYR A 187 -11.94 -18.13 0.72
CA TYR A 187 -12.27 -17.92 2.12
C TYR A 187 -12.84 -16.53 2.39
N LEU A 188 -12.20 -15.49 1.87
CA LEU A 188 -12.64 -14.11 2.07
C LEU A 188 -14.03 -13.86 1.49
N SER A 189 -14.32 -14.44 0.31
CA SER A 189 -15.64 -14.36 -0.33
C SER A 189 -16.75 -14.95 0.53
N SER A 190 -16.43 -15.99 1.34
CA SER A 190 -17.35 -16.59 2.30
C SER A 190 -17.59 -15.73 3.56
N LYS A 191 -16.83 -14.64 3.74
CA LYS A 191 -16.88 -13.76 4.92
C LYS A 191 -17.11 -12.30 4.52
N PRO A 192 -18.37 -11.90 4.24
CA PRO A 192 -18.70 -10.55 3.74
C PRO A 192 -18.14 -9.39 4.57
N TYR A 193 -18.10 -9.56 5.89
CA TYR A 193 -17.56 -8.56 6.81
C TYR A 193 -16.05 -8.30 6.57
N TYR A 194 -15.25 -9.35 6.40
CA TYR A 194 -13.81 -9.22 6.10
C TYR A 194 -13.56 -8.83 4.64
N GLN A 195 -14.36 -9.36 3.70
CA GLN A 195 -14.30 -8.98 2.28
C GLN A 195 -14.52 -7.49 2.08
N ASN A 196 -15.53 -6.90 2.74
CA ASN A 196 -15.81 -5.47 2.63
C ASN A 196 -14.64 -4.62 3.18
N ALA A 197 -14.06 -5.04 4.30
CA ALA A 197 -12.88 -4.38 4.85
C ALA A 197 -11.67 -4.46 3.90
N PHE A 198 -11.41 -5.64 3.34
CA PHE A 198 -10.38 -5.85 2.32
C PHE A 198 -10.58 -4.94 1.11
N ASN A 199 -11.77 -4.94 0.51
CA ASN A 199 -12.09 -4.15 -0.68
C ASN A 199 -11.88 -2.64 -0.42
N THR A 200 -12.30 -2.16 0.76
CA THR A 200 -12.10 -0.77 1.17
C THR A 200 -10.61 -0.43 1.29
N VAL A 201 -9.81 -1.32 1.90
CA VAL A 201 -8.36 -1.12 2.04
C VAL A 201 -7.67 -1.14 0.68
N MET A 202 -8.04 -2.06 -0.21
CA MET A 202 -7.44 -2.15 -1.55
C MET A 202 -7.65 -0.89 -2.38
N THR A 203 -8.78 -0.20 -2.19
CA THR A 203 -9.12 1.05 -2.88
C THR A 203 -8.65 2.31 -2.15
N SER A 204 -8.10 2.19 -0.94
CA SER A 204 -7.75 3.34 -0.11
C SER A 204 -6.50 4.08 -0.59
N SER A 205 -6.59 5.42 -0.63
CA SER A 205 -5.50 6.31 -1.07
C SER A 205 -4.21 6.18 -0.27
N PHE A 206 -4.26 5.74 1.00
CA PHE A 206 -3.04 5.53 1.79
C PHE A 206 -2.18 4.36 1.29
N ARG A 207 -2.71 3.46 0.44
CA ARG A 207 -1.90 2.46 -0.27
C ARG A 207 -1.12 3.05 -1.44
N ARG A 208 -1.44 4.29 -1.82
CA ARG A 208 -0.77 5.10 -2.85
C ARG A 208 -0.03 6.30 -2.23
N PRO A 209 0.86 6.11 -1.24
CA PRO A 209 1.67 7.21 -0.75
C PRO A 209 2.69 7.55 -1.83
N GLY A 210 2.69 8.79 -2.32
CA GLY A 210 3.68 9.24 -3.29
C GLY A 210 3.11 10.09 -4.42
N LYS A 211 4.01 10.52 -5.30
CA LYS A 211 3.65 11.22 -6.54
C LYS A 211 3.04 10.21 -7.52
N LYS A 212 2.00 10.59 -8.25
CA LYS A 212 1.44 9.73 -9.30
C LYS A 212 2.46 9.61 -10.44
N TRP A 213 2.45 8.53 -11.21
CA TRP A 213 3.39 8.36 -12.33
C TRP A 213 3.34 9.52 -13.34
N VAL A 214 2.16 10.08 -13.55
CA VAL A 214 1.92 11.27 -14.37
C VAL A 214 2.59 12.56 -13.86
N ASP A 215 3.12 12.57 -12.64
CA ASP A 215 3.81 13.73 -12.05
C ASP A 215 5.32 13.69 -12.28
N PHE A 216 5.90 12.54 -12.61
CA PHE A 216 7.34 12.38 -12.83
C PHE A 216 7.70 11.78 -14.19
N PHE A 217 6.77 11.09 -14.85
CA PHE A 217 6.92 10.68 -16.24
C PHE A 217 6.61 11.86 -17.18
N PRO A 218 7.43 12.13 -18.21
CA PRO A 218 7.21 13.23 -19.15
C PRO A 218 6.08 12.88 -20.16
N VAL A 219 4.84 12.85 -19.67
CA VAL A 219 3.64 12.47 -20.42
C VAL A 219 3.52 13.30 -21.69
N GLU A 220 3.59 14.62 -21.57
CA GLU A 220 3.46 15.57 -22.69
C GLU A 220 4.69 15.62 -23.60
N GLU A 221 5.69 14.76 -23.42
CA GLU A 221 6.77 14.62 -24.41
C GLU A 221 6.70 13.25 -25.07
N LYS A 222 6.35 12.22 -24.29
CA LYS A 222 6.45 10.82 -24.70
C LYS A 222 5.12 10.19 -25.11
N LEU A 223 3.98 10.66 -24.59
CA LEU A 223 2.65 10.11 -24.89
C LEU A 223 1.87 11.05 -25.79
N HIS A 224 2.19 10.97 -27.09
CA HIS A 224 1.46 11.66 -28.14
C HIS A 224 1.13 10.71 -29.28
N VAL A 225 -0.09 10.86 -29.78
CA VAL A 225 -0.53 10.29 -31.05
C VAL A 225 -1.11 11.39 -31.92
N GLN A 226 -0.88 11.29 -33.23
CA GLN A 226 -1.33 12.33 -34.17
C GLN A 226 -2.84 12.23 -34.46
N ASP A 227 -3.41 11.02 -34.34
CA ASP A 227 -4.80 10.73 -34.66
C ASP A 227 -5.55 10.23 -33.42
N ARG A 228 -6.77 10.76 -33.21
CA ARG A 228 -7.67 10.38 -32.13
C ARG A 228 -8.13 8.93 -32.21
N SER A 229 -8.06 8.29 -33.38
CA SER A 229 -8.39 6.89 -33.55
C SER A 229 -7.34 5.94 -32.94
N HIS A 230 -6.10 6.40 -32.81
CA HIS A 230 -5.00 5.60 -32.26
C HIS A 230 -5.15 5.45 -30.75
N VAL A 231 -4.71 4.29 -30.24
CA VAL A 231 -4.72 4.03 -28.81
C VAL A 231 -3.51 4.69 -28.16
N LEU A 232 -3.76 5.67 -27.29
CA LEU A 232 -2.72 6.40 -26.59
C LEU A 232 -2.15 5.58 -25.42
N LEU A 233 -3.03 4.94 -24.65
CA LEU A 233 -2.65 4.24 -23.42
C LEU A 233 -3.60 3.08 -23.16
N VAL A 234 -3.02 1.90 -22.94
CA VAL A 234 -3.70 0.70 -22.45
C VAL A 234 -3.29 0.47 -21.01
N ASP A 235 -4.23 0.51 -20.08
CA ASP A 235 -4.03 0.18 -18.67
C ASP A 235 -4.36 -1.31 -18.46
N VAL A 236 -3.32 -2.14 -18.33
CA VAL A 236 -3.41 -3.60 -18.28
C VAL A 236 -3.49 -4.06 -16.82
N GLY A 237 -4.59 -4.68 -16.42
CA GLY A 237 -4.87 -4.98 -15.00
C GLY A 237 -5.21 -3.71 -14.21
N GLY A 238 -5.88 -2.75 -14.85
CA GLY A 238 -6.13 -1.41 -14.28
C GLY A 238 -7.22 -1.36 -13.20
N GLY A 239 -7.87 -2.49 -12.90
CA GLY A 239 -8.96 -2.60 -11.93
C GLY A 239 -10.14 -1.71 -12.31
N HIS A 240 -10.39 -0.68 -11.49
CA HIS A 240 -11.51 0.25 -11.67
C HIS A 240 -11.15 1.48 -12.51
N GLY A 241 -9.95 1.53 -13.12
CA GLY A 241 -9.54 2.59 -14.05
C GLY A 241 -9.22 3.94 -13.41
N SER A 242 -8.93 3.97 -12.10
CA SER A 242 -8.65 5.22 -11.36
C SER A 242 -7.49 6.05 -11.94
N ASP A 243 -6.55 5.38 -12.60
CA ASP A 243 -5.33 5.98 -13.14
C ASP A 243 -5.58 6.58 -14.51
N LEU A 244 -6.34 5.89 -15.37
CA LEU A 244 -6.83 6.48 -16.61
C LEU A 244 -7.76 7.67 -16.36
N LEU A 245 -8.60 7.61 -15.32
CA LEU A 245 -9.40 8.75 -14.88
C LEU A 245 -8.52 9.95 -14.49
N SER A 246 -7.56 9.72 -13.58
CA SER A 246 -6.61 10.75 -13.15
C SER A 246 -5.79 11.31 -14.32
N PHE A 247 -5.39 10.45 -15.26
CA PHE A 247 -4.67 10.82 -16.47
C PHE A 247 -5.52 11.73 -17.36
N ARG A 248 -6.78 11.35 -17.62
CA ARG A 248 -7.70 12.12 -18.47
C ARG A 248 -8.06 13.48 -17.84
N GLU A 249 -8.24 13.54 -16.53
CA GLU A 249 -8.47 14.79 -15.80
C GLU A 249 -7.28 15.73 -15.89
N LYS A 250 -6.06 15.20 -15.78
CA LYS A 250 -4.83 16.00 -15.81
C LYS A 250 -4.42 16.43 -17.21
N PHE A 251 -4.65 15.60 -18.22
CA PHE A 251 -4.27 15.86 -19.62
C PHE A 251 -5.46 15.77 -20.58
N PRO A 252 -6.48 16.63 -20.42
CA PRO A 252 -7.69 16.57 -21.24
C PRO A 252 -7.43 16.90 -22.72
N HIS A 253 -6.32 17.58 -23.03
CA HIS A 253 -5.92 17.97 -24.38
C HIS A 253 -5.22 16.86 -25.18
N LEU A 254 -4.73 15.80 -24.53
CA LEU A 254 -4.06 14.70 -25.24
C LEU A 254 -5.08 13.90 -26.05
N SER A 255 -4.76 13.74 -27.34
CA SER A 255 -5.56 12.98 -28.30
C SER A 255 -5.28 11.48 -28.17
N GLY A 256 -6.25 10.67 -28.63
CA GLY A 256 -6.15 9.21 -28.64
C GLY A 256 -7.07 8.53 -27.63
N LYS A 257 -7.30 7.24 -27.88
CA LYS A 257 -8.15 6.37 -27.05
C LYS A 257 -7.41 5.93 -25.79
N LEU A 258 -8.16 5.82 -24.70
CA LEU A 258 -7.70 5.16 -23.47
C LEU A 258 -8.46 3.85 -23.35
N VAL A 259 -7.75 2.76 -23.13
CA VAL A 259 -8.34 1.43 -22.99
C VAL A 259 -8.02 0.90 -21.59
N LEU A 260 -9.05 0.57 -20.83
CA LEU A 260 -8.95 -0.12 -19.56
C LEU A 260 -9.12 -1.62 -19.79
N GLN A 261 -8.11 -2.41 -19.42
CA GLN A 261 -8.15 -3.87 -19.49
C GLN A 261 -8.11 -4.48 -18.09
N ASP A 262 -9.01 -5.42 -17.85
CA ASP A 262 -9.04 -6.28 -16.67
C ASP A 262 -9.91 -7.51 -16.98
N LEU A 263 -10.04 -8.46 -16.06
CA LEU A 263 -10.89 -9.63 -16.24
C LEU A 263 -12.35 -9.20 -16.56
N PRO A 264 -13.10 -9.95 -17.38
CA PRO A 264 -14.43 -9.55 -17.83
C PRO A 264 -15.39 -9.12 -16.69
N HIS A 265 -15.41 -9.88 -15.59
CA HIS A 265 -16.27 -9.57 -14.45
C HIS A 265 -15.87 -8.28 -13.69
N VAL A 266 -14.59 -7.88 -13.75
CA VAL A 266 -14.11 -6.60 -13.17
C VAL A 266 -14.58 -5.44 -14.06
N ILE A 267 -14.43 -5.57 -15.38
CA ILE A 267 -14.89 -4.55 -16.33
C ILE A 267 -16.41 -4.36 -16.29
N GLU A 268 -17.17 -5.44 -16.16
CA GLU A 268 -18.64 -5.39 -16.05
C GLU A 268 -19.13 -4.64 -14.80
N THR A 269 -18.34 -4.64 -13.72
CA THR A 269 -18.71 -3.99 -12.45
C THR A 269 -18.08 -2.60 -12.27
N ALA A 270 -17.11 -2.24 -13.11
CA ALA A 270 -16.44 -0.95 -13.07
C ALA A 270 -17.33 0.17 -13.65
N ASN A 271 -17.36 1.32 -12.96
CA ASN A 271 -18.01 2.52 -13.47
C ASN A 271 -17.07 3.29 -14.41
N ILE A 272 -16.98 2.83 -15.66
CA ILE A 272 -16.07 3.38 -16.67
C ILE A 272 -16.77 4.53 -17.41
N PRO A 273 -16.19 5.76 -17.45
CA PRO A 273 -16.79 6.86 -18.21
C PRO A 273 -16.68 6.60 -19.71
N SER A 274 -17.55 7.23 -20.50
CA SER A 274 -17.53 7.12 -21.97
C SER A 274 -16.24 7.60 -22.65
N SER A 275 -15.36 8.30 -21.92
CA SER A 275 -14.04 8.73 -22.38
C SER A 275 -12.96 7.64 -22.30
N ILE A 276 -13.28 6.48 -21.72
CA ILE A 276 -12.41 5.31 -21.57
C ILE A 276 -13.14 4.08 -22.12
N GLU A 277 -12.45 3.30 -22.94
CA GLU A 277 -12.96 2.03 -23.48
C GLU A 277 -12.64 0.89 -22.51
N GLY A 278 -13.66 0.25 -21.93
CA GLY A 278 -13.48 -0.94 -21.10
C GLY A 278 -13.40 -2.21 -21.95
N GLN A 279 -12.40 -3.04 -21.72
CA GLN A 279 -12.18 -4.29 -22.45
C GLN A 279 -11.85 -5.44 -21.50
N GLY A 280 -12.71 -6.46 -21.45
CA GLY A 280 -12.42 -7.71 -20.75
C GLY A 280 -11.23 -8.43 -21.39
N TYR A 281 -10.17 -8.66 -20.63
CA TYR A 281 -8.90 -9.23 -21.11
C TYR A 281 -8.16 -9.98 -19.99
N ASP A 282 -7.65 -11.17 -20.32
CA ASP A 282 -6.69 -11.90 -19.49
C ASP A 282 -5.28 -11.69 -20.08
N PHE A 283 -4.35 -11.16 -19.27
CA PHE A 283 -3.00 -10.84 -19.73
C PHE A 283 -2.12 -12.05 -20.06
N PHE A 284 -2.57 -13.27 -19.81
CA PHE A 284 -1.91 -14.49 -20.28
C PHE A 284 -2.23 -14.83 -21.74
N ASP A 285 -3.33 -14.29 -22.25
CA ASP A 285 -3.77 -14.43 -23.64
C ASP A 285 -3.02 -13.46 -24.57
N GLU A 286 -3.25 -13.58 -25.87
CA GLU A 286 -2.70 -12.64 -26.84
C GLU A 286 -3.28 -11.23 -26.64
N GLN A 287 -2.41 -10.22 -26.47
CA GLN A 287 -2.83 -8.84 -26.29
C GLN A 287 -3.62 -8.33 -27.52
N PRO A 288 -4.92 -8.00 -27.38
CA PRO A 288 -5.79 -7.65 -28.51
C PRO A 288 -5.54 -6.26 -29.09
N VAL A 289 -5.07 -5.32 -28.28
CA VAL A 289 -4.74 -3.96 -28.75
C VAL A 289 -3.32 -3.97 -29.30
N LYS A 290 -3.17 -3.77 -30.61
CA LYS A 290 -1.86 -3.74 -31.28
C LYS A 290 -1.42 -2.30 -31.55
N GLY A 291 -0.12 -2.02 -31.40
CA GLY A 291 0.51 -0.74 -31.73
C GLY A 291 0.02 0.44 -30.87
N ALA A 292 -0.39 0.20 -29.62
CA ALA A 292 -0.73 1.30 -28.73
C ALA A 292 0.52 2.11 -28.37
N LYS A 293 0.38 3.43 -28.22
CA LYS A 293 1.51 4.30 -27.88
C LYS A 293 2.14 3.92 -26.53
N ALA A 294 1.33 3.49 -25.57
CA ALA A 294 1.83 2.91 -24.33
C ALA A 294 0.95 1.78 -23.80
N TYR A 295 1.61 0.80 -23.18
CA TYR A 295 1.01 -0.23 -22.33
C TYR A 295 1.50 0.03 -20.91
N TYR A 296 0.58 0.09 -19.96
CA TYR A 296 0.86 0.42 -18.57
C TYR A 296 0.45 -0.73 -17.67
N LEU A 297 1.39 -1.16 -16.84
CA LEU A 297 1.20 -2.15 -15.78
C LEU A 297 1.49 -1.47 -14.46
N ARG A 298 0.54 -1.48 -13.55
CA ARG A 298 0.76 -1.03 -12.17
C ARG A 298 0.30 -2.07 -11.19
N THR A 299 1.17 -2.40 -10.25
CA THR A 299 0.82 -3.32 -9.15
C THR A 299 0.25 -4.64 -9.68
N VAL A 300 0.85 -5.16 -10.76
CA VAL A 300 0.44 -6.39 -11.45
C VAL A 300 1.54 -7.44 -11.32
N LEU A 301 2.78 -7.09 -11.66
CA LEU A 301 3.85 -8.07 -11.81
C LEU A 301 4.30 -8.66 -10.47
N HIS A 302 4.10 -7.94 -9.36
CA HIS A 302 4.45 -8.43 -8.03
C HIS A 302 3.51 -9.54 -7.49
N ASP A 303 2.42 -9.81 -8.20
CA ASP A 303 1.45 -10.86 -7.87
C ASP A 303 1.84 -12.21 -8.52
N TRP A 304 2.88 -12.24 -9.35
CA TRP A 304 3.19 -13.40 -10.19
C TRP A 304 4.65 -13.86 -10.06
N PRO A 305 4.91 -15.18 -10.12
CA PRO A 305 6.27 -15.70 -10.23
C PRO A 305 6.94 -15.31 -11.57
N ASP A 306 8.27 -15.34 -11.61
CA ASP A 306 9.08 -14.92 -12.76
C ASP A 306 8.64 -15.52 -14.10
N ALA A 307 8.26 -16.80 -14.13
CA ALA A 307 7.84 -17.46 -15.37
C ALA A 307 6.55 -16.85 -15.95
N GLN A 308 5.59 -16.52 -15.09
CA GLN A 308 4.34 -15.86 -15.44
C GLN A 308 4.57 -14.40 -15.81
N VAL A 309 5.46 -13.69 -15.09
CA VAL A 309 5.88 -12.33 -15.46
C VAL A 309 6.47 -12.31 -16.87
N VAL A 310 7.36 -13.25 -17.20
CA VAL A 310 7.93 -13.38 -18.55
C VAL A 310 6.84 -13.61 -19.60
N GLN A 311 5.85 -14.45 -19.30
CA GLN A 311 4.72 -14.69 -20.20
C GLN A 311 3.92 -13.41 -20.45
N ILE A 312 3.54 -12.67 -19.40
CA ILE A 312 2.79 -11.40 -19.50
C ILE A 312 3.57 -10.39 -20.36
N LEU A 313 4.86 -10.19 -20.05
CA LEU A 313 5.72 -9.25 -20.78
C LEU A 313 5.90 -9.66 -22.24
N ALA A 314 5.96 -10.96 -22.55
CA ALA A 314 6.01 -11.45 -23.92
C ALA A 314 4.73 -11.13 -24.70
N ARG A 315 3.54 -11.28 -24.09
CA ARG A 315 2.26 -10.93 -24.72
C ARG A 315 2.17 -9.45 -25.07
N LEU A 316 2.64 -8.58 -24.19
CA LEU A 316 2.68 -7.14 -24.44
C LEU A 316 3.70 -6.80 -25.53
N ARG A 317 4.91 -7.36 -25.46
CA ARG A 317 5.95 -7.17 -26.49
C ARG A 317 5.42 -7.50 -27.89
N ASP A 318 4.72 -8.62 -28.05
CA ASP A 318 4.22 -9.07 -29.35
C ASP A 318 3.12 -8.15 -29.92
N ALA A 319 2.50 -7.29 -29.09
CA ALA A 319 1.54 -6.29 -29.52
C ALA A 319 2.14 -4.91 -29.77
N MET A 320 3.34 -4.63 -29.26
CA MET A 320 4.01 -3.34 -29.40
C MET A 320 4.56 -3.14 -30.82
N ASP A 321 4.49 -1.90 -31.31
CA ASP A 321 5.24 -1.43 -32.46
C ASP A 321 6.56 -0.75 -32.03
N SER A 322 7.35 -0.27 -32.99
CA SER A 322 8.63 0.40 -32.73
C SER A 322 8.52 1.74 -31.98
N SER A 323 7.31 2.28 -31.86
CA SER A 323 7.02 3.56 -31.22
C SER A 323 6.37 3.42 -29.83
N SER A 324 5.99 2.18 -29.49
CA SER A 324 5.28 1.82 -28.27
C SER A 324 6.20 1.90 -27.05
N ILE A 325 5.62 2.26 -25.91
CA ILE A 325 6.32 2.37 -24.63
C ILE A 325 5.68 1.41 -23.63
N LEU A 326 6.48 0.62 -22.93
CA LEU A 326 6.01 -0.17 -21.79
C LEU A 326 6.29 0.59 -20.50
N LEU A 327 5.23 0.94 -19.77
CA LEU A 327 5.30 1.62 -18.47
C LEU A 327 5.02 0.58 -17.37
N ILE A 328 5.97 0.41 -16.46
CA ILE A 328 5.84 -0.50 -15.31
C ILE A 328 5.96 0.34 -14.05
N GLU A 329 4.91 0.36 -13.24
CA GLU A 329 4.90 1.00 -11.92
C GLU A 329 4.73 -0.06 -10.84
N GLU A 330 5.84 -0.35 -10.16
CA GLU A 330 5.88 -1.32 -9.07
C GLU A 330 6.59 -0.73 -7.85
N LYS A 331 6.23 -1.23 -6.67
CA LYS A 331 6.96 -0.91 -5.45
C LYS A 331 8.24 -1.74 -5.41
N ALA A 332 9.39 -1.09 -5.60
CA ALA A 332 10.65 -1.74 -5.28
C ALA A 332 10.88 -1.72 -3.78
N MET A 333 11.21 -2.88 -3.23
CA MET A 333 11.81 -2.93 -1.90
C MET A 333 13.30 -2.62 -2.01
N PRO A 334 13.85 -1.77 -1.13
CA PRO A 334 15.28 -1.54 -1.10
C PRO A 334 16.01 -2.80 -0.63
N GLU A 335 17.22 -3.03 -1.14
CA GLU A 335 18.06 -4.18 -0.75
C GLU A 335 18.56 -4.06 0.70
N THR A 336 18.67 -2.83 1.22
CA THR A 336 19.05 -2.52 2.59
C THR A 336 18.08 -1.52 3.21
N ASP A 337 18.07 -1.41 4.53
CA ASP A 337 17.27 -0.41 5.27
C ASP A 337 15.77 -0.46 4.95
N LEU A 338 15.24 -1.69 4.76
CA LEU A 338 13.83 -1.94 4.47
C LEU A 338 12.92 -1.30 5.53
N PRO A 339 12.03 -0.36 5.15
CA PRO A 339 11.10 0.23 6.09
C PRO A 339 10.18 -0.83 6.71
N LEU A 340 9.87 -0.69 8.01
CA LEU A 340 9.07 -1.66 8.76
C LEU A 340 7.75 -2.02 8.06
N MET A 341 7.04 -1.04 7.50
CA MET A 341 5.77 -1.29 6.81
C MET A 341 5.92 -2.10 5.52
N ALA A 342 7.05 -1.98 4.83
CA ALA A 342 7.34 -2.81 3.65
C ALA A 342 7.62 -4.26 4.09
N ALA A 343 8.40 -4.46 5.16
CA ALA A 343 8.66 -5.78 5.73
C ALA A 343 7.37 -6.47 6.23
N VAL A 344 6.48 -5.72 6.89
CA VAL A 344 5.15 -6.24 7.29
C VAL A 344 4.33 -6.64 6.06
N GLY A 345 4.31 -5.81 5.02
CA GLY A 345 3.57 -6.09 3.79
C GLY A 345 4.06 -7.33 3.03
N ASP A 346 5.37 -7.58 3.03
CA ASP A 346 5.98 -8.80 2.47
C ASP A 346 5.57 -10.05 3.28
N MET A 347 5.68 -9.98 4.61
CA MET A 347 5.31 -11.09 5.49
C MET A 347 3.81 -11.44 5.40
N THR A 348 2.93 -10.43 5.34
CA THR A 348 1.48 -10.65 5.17
C THR A 348 1.18 -11.38 3.86
N ARG A 349 1.86 -11.00 2.78
CA ARG A 349 1.69 -11.63 1.47
C ARG A 349 2.14 -13.08 1.44
N MET A 350 3.31 -13.38 1.99
CA MET A 350 3.81 -14.75 2.15
C MET A 350 2.81 -15.65 2.90
N VAL A 351 2.02 -15.07 3.81
CA VAL A 351 0.97 -15.79 4.55
C VAL A 351 -0.26 -16.06 3.68
N GLU A 352 -0.71 -15.09 2.88
CA GLU A 352 -1.93 -15.18 2.06
C GLU A 352 -1.79 -16.11 0.86
N ASP A 353 -0.71 -15.95 0.10
CA ASP A 353 -0.49 -16.64 -1.17
C ASP A 353 1.01 -16.57 -1.56
N TYR A 354 1.62 -17.72 -1.87
CA TYR A 354 3.03 -17.80 -2.25
C TYR A 354 3.35 -17.09 -3.59
N GLN A 355 2.36 -16.77 -4.44
CA GLN A 355 2.67 -16.05 -5.68
C GLN A 355 3.30 -14.66 -5.43
N PHE A 356 3.16 -14.13 -4.22
CA PHE A 356 3.73 -12.88 -3.79
C PHE A 356 5.11 -13.05 -3.15
N ASN A 357 6.12 -13.27 -3.97
CA ASN A 357 7.49 -13.03 -3.54
C ASN A 357 7.82 -11.57 -3.89
N CYS A 358 7.72 -10.64 -2.95
CA CYS A 358 8.33 -9.31 -3.15
C CYS A 358 9.88 -9.41 -3.13
N GLY A 359 10.44 -10.60 -2.88
CA GLY A 359 11.84 -10.90 -3.08
C GLY A 359 12.25 -10.60 -4.52
N LEU A 360 12.89 -9.45 -4.69
CA LEU A 360 13.81 -9.08 -5.77
C LEU A 360 13.50 -9.83 -7.05
N VAL A 361 12.63 -9.31 -7.93
CA VAL A 361 12.70 -9.72 -9.34
C VAL A 361 14.15 -9.52 -9.75
N PRO A 362 14.95 -10.58 -9.95
CA PRO A 362 16.32 -10.41 -10.35
C PRO A 362 16.22 -10.02 -11.83
N PHE A 363 16.17 -8.72 -12.09
CA PHE A 363 16.18 -8.19 -13.45
C PHE A 363 17.46 -8.58 -14.22
N GLY A 364 18.40 -9.29 -13.59
CA GLY A 364 19.61 -9.86 -14.20
C GLY A 364 19.39 -10.87 -15.33
N SER A 365 18.13 -11.17 -15.70
CA SER A 365 17.79 -12.00 -16.87
C SER A 365 17.19 -11.21 -18.03
N PHE A 366 16.94 -9.91 -17.87
CA PHE A 366 16.33 -9.10 -18.91
C PHE A 366 17.35 -8.15 -19.53
N ASP A 367 17.43 -8.14 -20.85
CA ASP A 367 17.99 -7.02 -21.60
C ASP A 367 17.05 -5.82 -21.42
N ILE A 368 17.17 -5.10 -20.30
CA ILE A 368 16.57 -3.80 -20.07
C ILE A 368 17.75 -2.83 -20.00
N VAL A 369 18.05 -2.17 -21.12
CA VAL A 369 19.16 -1.19 -21.20
C VAL A 369 18.81 0.07 -20.42
N THR A 370 19.13 0.12 -19.13
CA THR A 370 18.79 1.25 -18.25
C THR A 370 19.71 2.47 -18.49
N TRP A 371 19.16 3.63 -18.83
CA TRP A 371 19.85 4.92 -18.69
C TRP A 371 19.68 5.43 -17.26
N THR A 372 20.78 5.55 -16.51
CA THR A 372 20.86 6.44 -15.36
C THR A 372 21.33 7.80 -15.85
N SER A 373 20.63 8.88 -15.49
CA SER A 373 21.05 10.25 -15.82
C SER A 373 22.45 10.50 -15.25
N ALA A 374 23.48 10.49 -16.11
CA ALA A 374 24.82 10.91 -15.74
C ALA A 374 24.86 12.43 -15.59
N ASN A 375 25.57 12.90 -14.57
CA ASN A 375 25.89 14.30 -14.34
C ASN A 375 26.45 14.97 -15.60
N SER A 376 26.23 16.29 -15.66
CA SER A 376 26.39 17.26 -16.74
C SER A 376 27.76 17.42 -17.43
N GLN A 377 28.52 16.34 -17.65
CA GLN A 377 29.69 16.38 -18.54
C GLN A 377 29.65 15.20 -19.50
N GLY A 378 29.28 15.49 -20.74
CA GLY A 378 29.12 14.51 -21.81
C GLY A 378 30.41 13.78 -22.14
N ASN A 379 30.34 12.45 -22.09
CA ASN A 379 30.91 11.49 -23.04
C ASN A 379 30.72 10.09 -22.46
N GLY A 380 29.95 9.23 -23.14
CA GLY A 380 29.77 7.83 -22.73
C GLY A 380 29.50 6.95 -23.93
N ALA A 381 30.50 6.14 -24.28
CA ALA A 381 30.53 5.26 -25.44
C ALA A 381 29.55 4.09 -25.32
N ILE A 382 29.13 3.60 -26.49
CA ILE A 382 28.41 2.33 -26.67
C ILE A 382 29.38 1.18 -26.41
N THR A 383 29.06 0.29 -25.47
CA THR A 383 29.68 -1.03 -25.37
C THR A 383 28.59 -2.08 -25.32
N GLY A 384 28.57 -2.97 -26.33
CA GLY A 384 27.62 -4.07 -26.43
C GLY A 384 28.14 -5.40 -25.86
N VAL A 385 27.16 -6.25 -25.51
CA VAL A 385 27.13 -7.73 -25.44
C VAL A 385 28.18 -8.44 -24.57
N GLY A 386 27.71 -9.06 -23.48
CA GLY A 386 28.47 -10.08 -22.73
C GLY A 386 27.81 -10.45 -21.40
N ALA A 387 27.68 -11.75 -21.16
CA ALA A 387 27.01 -12.34 -20.00
C ALA A 387 27.58 -11.90 -18.63
N ALA A 388 26.68 -11.88 -17.64
CA ALA A 388 26.92 -11.97 -16.19
C ALA A 388 27.90 -10.94 -15.58
N THR A 389 27.32 -9.86 -15.04
CA THR A 389 27.90 -9.11 -13.92
C THR A 389 26.81 -8.81 -12.89
N PRO A 390 27.05 -9.01 -11.57
CA PRO A 390 26.08 -8.66 -10.54
C PRO A 390 25.95 -7.13 -10.46
N TRP A 391 24.72 -6.63 -10.57
CA TRP A 391 24.44 -5.20 -10.49
C TRP A 391 24.53 -4.72 -9.04
N ASN A 392 25.46 -3.81 -8.74
CA ASN A 392 25.43 -3.00 -7.52
C ASN A 392 24.66 -1.71 -7.82
N MET A 393 23.39 -1.62 -7.44
CA MET A 393 22.66 -0.35 -7.49
C MET A 393 22.96 0.50 -6.25
N VAL A 394 23.51 1.70 -6.46
CA VAL A 394 23.45 2.77 -5.45
C VAL A 394 22.22 3.62 -5.77
N ARG A 395 21.18 3.59 -4.91
CA ARG A 395 19.94 4.38 -5.07
C ARG A 395 19.85 5.52 -4.07
N ASN A 396 19.55 6.72 -4.57
CA ASN A 396 19.11 7.89 -3.80
C ASN A 396 17.77 8.38 -4.38
N GLY A 397 16.64 8.09 -3.72
CA GLY A 397 15.30 8.65 -4.02
C GLY A 397 14.64 8.20 -5.34
N ASN A 398 13.34 8.49 -5.48
CA ASN A 398 12.45 8.14 -6.62
C ASN A 398 13.19 8.09 -7.96
N THR A 399 13.60 6.91 -8.39
CA THR A 399 14.44 6.73 -9.58
C THR A 399 13.55 6.24 -10.73
N LEU A 400 13.54 6.99 -11.83
CA LEU A 400 13.02 6.53 -13.11
C LEU A 400 14.13 5.71 -13.79
N VAL A 401 13.84 4.45 -14.15
CA VAL A 401 14.80 3.58 -14.81
C VAL A 401 14.29 3.30 -16.22
N THR A 402 14.98 3.84 -17.24
CA THR A 402 14.55 3.70 -18.64
C THR A 402 15.36 2.64 -19.35
N GLY A 403 14.75 1.51 -19.65
CA GLY A 403 15.23 0.35 -20.39
C GLY A 403 15.00 0.39 -21.90
N ARG A 404 15.53 -0.61 -22.61
CA ARG A 404 15.00 -1.04 -23.91
C ARG A 404 14.68 -2.53 -23.91
N LEU A 405 13.48 -2.92 -24.37
CA LEU A 405 13.10 -4.31 -24.63
C LEU A 405 12.90 -4.48 -26.14
N SER A 406 13.77 -5.27 -26.80
CA SER A 406 13.74 -5.49 -28.26
C SER A 406 13.74 -4.20 -29.12
N GLY A 407 14.36 -3.13 -28.62
CA GLY A 407 14.44 -1.84 -29.31
C GLY A 407 13.41 -0.79 -28.85
N ASN A 408 12.37 -1.18 -28.11
CA ASN A 408 11.34 -0.28 -27.58
C ASN A 408 11.72 0.27 -26.21
N ASP A 409 11.34 1.52 -25.93
CA ASP A 409 11.57 2.14 -24.63
C ASP A 409 10.71 1.46 -23.54
N VAL A 410 11.37 0.97 -22.49
CA VAL A 410 10.72 0.51 -21.26
C VAL A 410 10.98 1.56 -20.20
N VAL A 411 9.95 2.00 -19.48
CA VAL A 411 10.14 2.90 -18.35
C VAL A 411 9.63 2.22 -17.09
N ILE A 412 10.55 1.89 -16.20
CA ILE A 412 10.26 1.38 -14.88
C ILE A 412 10.27 2.55 -13.91
N ALA A 413 9.11 2.81 -13.36
CA ALA A 413 8.89 3.80 -12.32
C ALA A 413 8.92 3.10 -10.95
N TYR A 414 9.84 3.52 -10.09
CA TYR A 414 9.85 3.10 -8.68
C TYR A 414 9.23 4.21 -7.83
N GLY A 415 8.09 3.91 -7.23
CA GLY A 415 7.37 4.77 -6.29
C GLY A 415 7.83 4.60 -4.85
#